data_AF-A0A942TRY7-F1
#
_entry.id   AF-A0A942TRY7-F1
#
_cell.length_a   1.000
_cell.length_b   1.000
_cell.length_c   1.000
_cell.angle_alpha   90.00
_cell.angle_beta   90.00
_cell.angle_gamma   90.00
#
_symmetry.space_group_name_H-M   'P 1'
#
loop_
_entity.id
_entity.type
_entity.pdbx_description
1 polymer ?
#
loop_
_entity_poly.entity_id
_entity_poly.type
_entity_poly.pdbx_seq_one_letter_code
_entity_poly.pdbx_strand_id
1 'polypeptide(L)'
;MFIVLLFIIFLIWYHMPIHINKSVSLSTLDGSKQAEAKIDVAWHRYLFSPTELKGTITLDGTEYVSINKLLKVEYGNGFFDQLSGKFRNVRLVVDFVIPQKNMAEPTKGDIRISVGDKFETIFLIVSKDGEDLYEFYGPAKTSEEVHKVLERMKK
;
A
#
# COMPACT_ATOMS: atom_id res chain seq x y z
N MET A 1 -23.68 -32.24 5.83
CA MET A 1 -22.21 -32.40 5.98
C MET A 1 -21.45 -31.86 4.76
N PHE A 2 -21.81 -32.25 3.52
CA PHE A 2 -21.12 -31.79 2.29
C PHE A 2 -21.17 -30.26 2.07
N ILE A 3 -22.31 -29.62 2.32
CA ILE A 3 -22.47 -28.15 2.17
C ILE A 3 -21.56 -27.38 3.13
N VAL A 4 -21.42 -27.86 4.37
CA VAL A 4 -20.55 -27.24 5.37
C VAL A 4 -19.08 -27.35 4.94
N LEU A 5 -18.69 -28.51 4.38
CA LEU A 5 -17.34 -28.71 3.86
C LEU A 5 -17.02 -27.76 2.70
N LEU A 6 -17.93 -27.61 1.73
CA LEU A 6 -17.79 -26.66 0.63
C LEU A 6 -17.69 -25.22 1.12
N PHE A 7 -18.50 -24.86 2.11
CA PHE A 7 -18.46 -23.53 2.71
C PHE A 7 -17.12 -23.24 3.40
N ILE A 8 -16.56 -24.21 4.14
CA ILE A 8 -15.24 -24.07 4.78
C ILE A 8 -14.14 -23.91 3.72
N ILE A 9 -14.14 -24.73 2.66
CA ILE A 9 -13.16 -24.63 1.57
C ILE A 9 -13.25 -23.25 0.91
N PHE A 10 -14.46 -22.77 0.65
CA PHE A 10 -14.69 -21.43 0.11
C PHE A 10 -14.13 -20.35 1.02
N LEU A 11 -14.38 -20.43 2.34
CA LEU A 11 -13.85 -19.46 3.30
C LEU A 11 -12.32 -19.45 3.32
N ILE A 12 -11.69 -20.63 3.35
CA ILE A 12 -10.22 -20.74 3.31
C ILE A 12 -9.68 -20.10 2.04
N TRP A 13 -10.24 -20.45 0.89
CA TRP A 13 -9.82 -19.88 -0.40
C TRP A 13 -10.05 -18.36 -0.46
N TYR A 14 -11.18 -17.89 0.04
CA TYR A 14 -11.54 -16.47 0.07
C TYR A 14 -10.55 -15.63 0.89
N HIS A 15 -10.07 -16.18 2.00
CA HIS A 15 -9.12 -15.53 2.89
C HIS A 15 -7.66 -15.68 2.48
N MET A 16 -7.34 -16.44 1.42
CA MET A 16 -5.97 -16.52 0.93
C MET A 16 -5.49 -15.14 0.46
N PRO A 17 -4.30 -14.68 0.92
CA PRO A 17 -3.74 -13.41 0.51
C PRO A 17 -3.34 -13.43 -0.96
N ILE A 18 -3.55 -12.30 -1.65
CA ILE A 18 -3.10 -12.13 -3.04
C ILE A 18 -1.79 -11.35 -3.01
N HIS A 19 -0.69 -12.05 -3.20
CA HIS A 19 0.66 -11.49 -3.18
C HIS A 19 0.98 -10.68 -4.43
N ILE A 20 1.74 -9.60 -4.23
CA ILE A 20 2.27 -8.69 -5.22
C ILE A 20 3.73 -8.51 -4.89
N ASN A 21 4.58 -9.10 -5.73
CA ASN A 21 6.03 -8.97 -5.63
C ASN A 21 6.54 -8.32 -6.91
N LYS A 22 7.07 -7.10 -6.81
CA LYS A 22 7.59 -6.33 -7.95
C LYS A 22 8.79 -5.49 -7.53
N SER A 23 9.77 -5.37 -8.43
CA SER A 23 10.77 -4.31 -8.36
C SER A 23 10.44 -3.24 -9.40
N VAL A 24 10.46 -1.97 -8.99
CA VAL A 24 10.15 -0.84 -9.85
C VAL A 24 11.21 0.25 -9.71
N SER A 25 11.61 0.82 -10.84
CA SER A 25 12.40 2.05 -10.86
C SER A 25 11.48 3.25 -10.64
N LEU A 26 11.91 4.16 -9.80
CA LEU A 26 11.20 5.39 -9.47
C LEU A 26 12.08 6.59 -9.80
N SER A 27 11.46 7.69 -10.18
CA SER A 27 12.13 8.96 -10.42
C SER A 27 11.34 10.09 -9.81
N THR A 28 12.04 11.13 -9.34
CA THR A 28 11.42 12.41 -9.02
C THR A 28 10.97 13.12 -10.29
N LEU A 29 10.03 14.08 -10.15
CA LEU A 29 9.44 14.81 -11.27
C LEU A 29 10.49 15.57 -12.11
N ASP A 30 11.49 16.14 -11.44
CA ASP A 30 12.62 16.84 -12.05
C ASP A 30 13.72 15.89 -12.58
N GLY A 31 13.63 14.59 -12.28
CA GLY A 31 14.65 13.60 -12.62
C GLY A 31 15.94 13.72 -11.81
N SER A 32 15.97 14.54 -10.76
CA SER A 32 17.17 14.75 -9.93
C SER A 32 17.54 13.54 -9.09
N LYS A 33 16.56 12.69 -8.75
CA LYS A 33 16.76 11.46 -8.01
C LYS A 33 16.06 10.29 -8.67
N GLN A 34 16.76 9.15 -8.64
CA GLN A 34 16.23 7.85 -9.02
C GLN A 34 16.37 6.93 -7.81
N ALA A 35 15.38 6.08 -7.63
CA ALA A 35 15.36 5.07 -6.57
C ALA A 35 14.84 3.75 -7.12
N GLU A 36 15.21 2.64 -6.49
CA GLU A 36 14.60 1.35 -6.76
C GLU A 36 13.73 0.95 -5.57
N ALA A 37 12.45 0.67 -5.84
CA ALA A 37 11.54 0.13 -4.84
C ALA A 37 11.23 -1.34 -5.10
N LYS A 38 11.47 -2.17 -4.10
CA LYS A 38 11.00 -3.56 -4.04
C LYS A 38 9.74 -3.61 -3.20
N ILE A 39 8.64 -3.98 -3.84
CA ILE A 39 7.32 -4.06 -3.22
C ILE A 39 7.02 -5.55 -3.01
N ASP A 40 6.85 -5.93 -1.75
CA ASP A 40 6.40 -7.27 -1.35
C ASP A 40 5.20 -7.13 -0.41
N VAL A 41 4.02 -7.05 -1.03
CA VAL A 41 2.76 -6.77 -0.34
C VAL A 41 1.70 -7.80 -0.74
N ALA A 42 0.65 -7.92 0.05
CA ALA A 42 -0.48 -8.77 -0.24
C ALA A 42 -1.80 -8.07 0.09
N TRP A 43 -2.81 -8.35 -0.73
CA TRP A 43 -4.19 -7.98 -0.40
C TRP A 43 -4.80 -9.06 0.50
N HIS A 44 -5.19 -8.65 1.70
CA HIS A 44 -5.90 -9.48 2.67
C HIS A 44 -7.39 -9.20 2.61
N ARG A 45 -8.17 -10.24 2.31
CA ARG A 45 -9.62 -10.16 2.23
C ARG A 45 -10.25 -10.60 3.55
N TYR A 46 -11.27 -9.85 3.96
CA TYR A 46 -12.05 -10.13 5.15
C TYR A 46 -13.54 -10.17 4.80
N LEU A 47 -14.33 -10.91 5.57
CA LEU A 47 -15.78 -11.04 5.33
C LEU A 47 -16.55 -9.78 5.68
N PHE A 48 -16.17 -9.12 6.78
CA PHE A 48 -16.91 -8.01 7.38
C PHE A 48 -16.09 -6.72 7.50
N SER A 49 -14.94 -6.67 6.84
CA SER A 49 -14.10 -5.49 6.78
C SER A 49 -13.51 -5.29 5.39
N PRO A 50 -13.08 -4.06 5.05
CA PRO A 50 -12.50 -3.75 3.74
C PRO A 50 -11.28 -4.61 3.44
N THR A 51 -10.90 -4.70 2.16
CA THR A 51 -9.67 -5.42 1.79
C THR A 51 -8.48 -4.55 2.17
N GLU A 52 -7.50 -5.11 2.87
CA GLU A 52 -6.33 -4.36 3.36
C GLU A 52 -5.07 -4.77 2.61
N LEU A 53 -4.24 -3.79 2.25
CA LEU A 53 -2.89 -4.05 1.76
C LEU A 53 -1.95 -4.21 2.96
N LYS A 54 -1.14 -5.27 2.99
CA LYS A 54 -0.13 -5.50 4.03
C LYS A 54 1.17 -5.97 3.44
N GLY A 55 2.28 -5.73 4.11
CA GLY A 55 3.58 -6.27 3.73
C GLY A 55 4.68 -5.24 3.89
N THR A 56 5.65 -5.30 3.00
CA THR A 56 6.88 -4.50 3.06
C THR A 56 7.16 -3.80 1.74
N ILE A 57 7.79 -2.64 1.84
CA ILE A 57 8.33 -1.90 0.71
C ILE A 57 9.77 -1.57 1.07
N THR A 58 10.73 -1.97 0.23
CA THR A 58 12.12 -1.59 0.39
C THR A 58 12.46 -0.50 -0.62
N LEU A 59 12.84 0.69 -0.16
CA LEU A 59 13.29 1.80 -0.99
C LEU A 59 14.76 2.10 -0.68
N ASP A 60 15.63 2.03 -1.69
CA ASP A 60 17.08 2.26 -1.54
C ASP A 60 17.72 1.48 -0.38
N GLY A 61 17.27 0.23 -0.18
CA GLY A 61 17.74 -0.66 0.88
C GLY A 61 17.12 -0.42 2.27
N THR A 62 16.28 0.61 2.43
CA THR A 62 15.51 0.84 3.66
C THR A 62 14.17 0.12 3.57
N GLU A 63 13.90 -0.79 4.52
CA GLU A 63 12.63 -1.52 4.60
C GLU A 63 11.58 -0.71 5.37
N TYR A 64 10.38 -0.65 4.81
CA TYR A 64 9.20 -0.03 5.39
C TYR A 64 8.10 -1.07 5.51
N VAL A 65 7.44 -1.13 6.66
CA VAL A 65 6.41 -2.14 6.99
C VAL A 65 5.05 -1.46 7.11
N SER A 66 4.02 -2.11 6.56
CA SER A 66 2.64 -1.64 6.67
C SER A 66 2.18 -1.47 8.12
N ILE A 67 1.64 -0.30 8.47
CA ILE A 67 0.97 -0.06 9.75
C ILE A 67 -0.50 0.33 9.56
N ASN A 68 -1.37 -0.36 10.29
CA ASN A 68 -2.83 -0.16 10.18
C ASN A 68 -3.38 0.88 11.18
N LYS A 69 -2.52 1.78 11.69
CA LYS A 69 -2.87 2.70 12.80
C LYS A 69 -3.63 3.94 12.29
N LEU A 70 -3.30 4.44 11.10
CA LEU A 70 -3.85 5.68 10.54
C LEU A 70 -5.19 5.45 9.81
N LEU A 71 -5.36 4.34 9.09
CA LEU A 71 -6.61 4.03 8.37
C LEU A 71 -7.82 3.78 9.26
N LYS A 72 -7.60 3.27 10.48
CA LYS A 72 -8.63 3.11 11.51
C LYS A 72 -9.26 4.44 11.95
N VAL A 73 -8.54 5.55 11.75
CA VAL A 73 -9.02 6.89 12.07
C VAL A 73 -9.91 7.42 10.94
N GLU A 74 -9.55 7.14 9.67
CA GLU A 74 -10.24 7.70 8.50
C GLU A 74 -11.59 7.02 8.22
N TYR A 75 -11.70 5.70 8.41
CA TYR A 75 -12.91 4.95 8.07
C TYR A 75 -13.78 4.55 9.27
N GLY A 76 -13.54 5.13 10.44
CA GLY A 76 -14.23 4.78 11.67
C GLY A 76 -13.82 3.41 12.22
N ASN A 77 -13.87 3.27 13.55
CA ASN A 77 -13.49 2.03 14.24
C ASN A 77 -14.67 1.06 14.43
N GLY A 78 -15.88 1.42 14.00
CA GLY A 78 -17.10 0.65 14.23
C GLY A 78 -17.21 -0.57 13.32
N PHE A 79 -17.85 -1.62 13.83
CA PHE A 79 -18.19 -2.80 13.03
C PHE A 79 -19.00 -2.45 11.77
N PHE A 80 -20.00 -1.56 11.91
CA PHE A 80 -20.83 -1.15 10.79
C PHE A 80 -20.08 -0.30 9.77
N ASP A 81 -19.07 0.46 10.17
CA ASP A 81 -18.26 1.26 9.25
C ASP A 81 -17.39 0.35 8.37
N GLN A 82 -16.76 -0.66 8.99
CA GLN A 82 -15.98 -1.67 8.28
C GLN A 82 -16.85 -2.50 7.34
N LEU A 83 -18.04 -2.89 7.79
CA LEU A 83 -19.00 -3.63 6.97
C LEU A 83 -19.51 -2.78 5.80
N SER A 84 -19.83 -1.51 6.03
CA SER A 84 -20.18 -0.54 5.00
C SER A 84 -19.07 -0.40 3.96
N GLY A 85 -17.82 -0.23 4.40
CA GLY A 85 -16.64 -0.17 3.53
C GLY A 85 -16.49 -1.45 2.69
N LYS A 86 -16.78 -2.62 3.27
CA LYS A 86 -16.80 -3.88 2.54
C LYS A 86 -17.85 -3.89 1.43
N PHE A 87 -19.08 -3.50 1.71
CA PHE A 87 -20.15 -3.44 0.70
C PHE A 87 -19.88 -2.41 -0.40
N ARG A 88 -19.11 -1.36 -0.10
CA ARG A 88 -18.61 -0.39 -1.08
C ARG A 88 -17.35 -0.84 -1.82
N ASN A 89 -16.87 -2.07 -1.58
CA ASN A 89 -15.65 -2.62 -2.16
C ASN A 89 -14.40 -1.76 -1.91
N VAL A 90 -14.33 -1.12 -0.74
CA VAL A 90 -13.18 -0.29 -0.35
C VAL A 90 -11.93 -1.16 -0.22
N ARG A 91 -10.83 -0.62 -0.74
CA ARG A 91 -9.48 -1.16 -0.60
C ARG A 91 -8.64 -0.17 0.18
N LEU A 92 -8.13 -0.60 1.32
CA LEU A 92 -7.33 0.23 2.20
C LEU A 92 -5.86 0.05 1.85
N VAL A 93 -5.27 1.12 1.33
CA VAL A 93 -3.83 1.24 1.15
C VAL A 93 -3.29 1.88 2.43
N VAL A 94 -2.50 1.12 3.17
CA VAL A 94 -1.93 1.49 4.47
C VAL A 94 -0.67 2.33 4.28
N ASP A 95 -0.33 3.12 5.31
CA ASP A 95 0.97 3.76 5.40
C ASP A 95 2.06 2.73 5.73
N PHE A 96 3.27 2.98 5.24
CA PHE A 96 4.44 2.14 5.47
C PHE A 96 5.47 2.94 6.27
N VAL A 97 5.99 2.37 7.34
CA VAL A 97 6.95 3.04 8.22
C VAL A 97 8.20 2.20 8.44
N ILE A 98 9.31 2.84 8.73
CA ILE A 98 10.54 2.14 9.09
C ILE A 98 10.29 1.37 10.39
N PRO A 99 10.50 0.03 10.44
CA PRO A 99 10.25 -0.75 11.63
C PRO A 99 11.26 -0.38 12.73
N GLN A 100 10.78 0.04 13.90
CA GLN A 100 11.60 0.28 15.09
C GLN A 100 11.30 -0.75 16.19
N LYS A 101 12.29 -0.95 17.08
CA LYS A 101 12.18 -1.86 18.25
C LYS A 101 11.00 -1.54 19.18
N ASN A 102 10.48 -0.31 19.19
CA ASN A 102 9.32 0.10 19.97
C ASN A 102 8.23 0.68 19.06
N MET A 103 7.28 -0.15 18.63
CA MET A 103 6.13 0.21 17.77
C MET A 103 5.10 1.17 18.41
N ALA A 104 5.38 1.74 19.59
CA ALA A 104 4.46 2.59 20.33
C ALA A 104 4.36 4.01 19.74
N GLU A 105 5.45 4.52 19.18
CA GLU A 105 5.55 5.88 18.65
C GLU A 105 5.99 5.85 17.17
N PRO A 106 5.15 6.29 16.21
CA PRO A 106 5.63 6.56 14.86
C PRO A 106 6.66 7.68 14.96
N THR A 107 7.93 7.41 14.62
CA THR A 107 8.96 8.46 14.60
C THR A 107 9.75 8.49 13.30
N LYS A 108 9.88 9.72 12.79
CA LYS A 108 10.97 10.26 11.94
C LYS A 108 11.18 9.69 10.53
N GLY A 109 10.17 9.07 9.93
CA GLY A 109 10.23 8.63 8.55
C GLY A 109 9.07 7.71 8.18
N ASP A 110 8.14 8.20 7.37
CA ASP A 110 7.05 7.42 6.79
C ASP A 110 7.10 7.49 5.27
N ILE A 111 6.68 6.40 4.63
CA ILE A 111 6.36 6.40 3.22
C ILE A 111 4.85 6.24 3.08
N ARG A 112 4.24 7.19 2.39
CA ARG A 112 2.87 7.03 1.91
C ARG A 112 2.94 6.57 0.47
N ILE A 113 2.30 5.44 0.22
CA ILE A 113 2.17 4.90 -1.12
C ILE A 113 0.75 5.16 -1.60
N SER A 114 0.63 5.77 -2.78
CA SER A 114 -0.56 5.71 -3.59
C SER A 114 -0.27 4.81 -4.78
N VAL A 115 -1.12 3.81 -4.99
CA VAL A 115 -1.01 2.88 -6.11
C VAL A 115 -2.22 3.00 -7.00
N GLY A 116 -1.97 3.14 -8.30
CA GLY A 116 -3.01 2.95 -9.30
C GLY A 116 -3.38 1.48 -9.43
N ASP A 117 -4.32 1.21 -10.33
CA ASP A 117 -4.81 -0.15 -10.57
C ASP A 117 -3.66 -1.13 -10.80
N LYS A 118 -3.71 -2.27 -10.08
CA LYS A 118 -2.77 -3.39 -10.19
C LYS A 118 -1.28 -3.04 -10.01
N PHE A 119 -0.97 -1.92 -9.36
CA PHE A 119 0.41 -1.45 -9.19
C PHE A 119 1.10 -1.24 -10.55
N GLU A 120 0.35 -0.76 -11.54
CA GLU A 120 0.90 -0.33 -12.83
C GLU A 120 1.45 1.09 -12.78
N THR A 121 0.93 1.90 -11.87
CA THR A 121 1.45 3.23 -11.53
C THR A 121 1.61 3.31 -10.02
N ILE A 122 2.74 3.87 -9.59
CA ILE A 122 3.14 3.97 -8.18
C ILE A 122 3.57 5.40 -7.93
N PHE A 123 3.00 5.99 -6.89
CA PHE A 123 3.40 7.27 -6.33
C PHE A 123 3.79 7.04 -4.87
N LEU A 124 5.00 7.48 -4.52
CA LEU A 124 5.58 7.29 -3.21
C LEU A 124 6.02 8.64 -2.67
N ILE A 125 5.43 9.04 -1.56
CA ILE A 125 5.88 10.19 -0.80
C ILE A 125 6.77 9.65 0.31
N VAL A 126 8.02 10.10 0.35
CA VAL A 126 8.93 9.88 1.48
C VAL A 126 8.84 11.10 2.36
N SER A 127 8.31 10.93 3.57
CA SER A 127 8.15 11.99 4.55
C SER A 127 9.06 11.72 5.75
N LYS A 128 9.55 12.78 6.39
CA LYS A 128 10.35 12.72 7.61
C LYS A 128 9.93 13.84 8.54
N ASP A 129 9.67 13.49 9.80
CA ASP A 129 9.26 14.46 10.82
C ASP A 129 8.01 15.28 10.41
N GLY A 130 7.13 14.69 9.60
CA GLY A 130 5.90 15.33 9.09
C GLY A 130 6.09 16.18 7.83
N GLU A 131 7.31 16.30 7.31
CA GLU A 131 7.63 17.01 6.08
C GLU A 131 7.86 16.04 4.93
N ASP A 132 7.23 16.30 3.78
CA ASP A 132 7.43 15.53 2.56
C ASP A 132 8.79 15.89 1.96
N LEU A 133 9.73 14.93 1.96
CA LEU A 133 11.10 15.12 1.48
C LEU A 133 11.21 14.88 -0.02
N TYR A 134 10.61 13.77 -0.48
CA TYR A 134 10.71 13.34 -1.88
C TYR A 134 9.40 12.75 -2.36
N GLU A 135 9.04 13.12 -3.59
CA GLU A 135 7.95 12.53 -4.34
C GLU A 135 8.52 11.70 -5.48
N PHE A 136 8.30 10.41 -5.41
CA PHE A 136 8.75 9.43 -6.37
C PHE A 136 7.58 8.92 -7.21
N TYR A 137 7.81 8.83 -8.51
CA TYR A 137 6.84 8.34 -9.47
C TYR A 137 7.43 7.19 -10.25
N GLY A 138 6.62 6.16 -10.50
CA GLY A 138 7.04 5.10 -11.40
C GLY A 138 5.95 4.15 -11.87
N PRO A 139 6.32 3.17 -12.70
CA PRO A 139 7.70 2.87 -13.12
C PRO A 139 8.28 3.96 -14.06
N ALA A 140 9.39 4.58 -13.65
CA ALA A 140 10.06 5.63 -14.43
C ALA A 140 11.55 5.73 -14.04
N LYS A 141 12.40 6.00 -15.04
CA LYS A 141 13.83 6.27 -14.90
C LYS A 141 14.19 7.71 -15.27
N THR A 142 13.31 8.43 -15.95
CA THR A 142 13.55 9.80 -16.41
C THR A 142 12.36 10.69 -16.09
N SER A 143 12.58 12.00 -16.04
CA SER A 143 11.50 12.98 -15.87
C SER A 143 10.43 12.86 -16.98
N GLU A 144 10.82 12.59 -18.22
CA GLU A 144 9.87 12.36 -19.33
C GLU A 144 8.95 11.15 -19.07
N GLU A 145 9.49 10.07 -18.50
CA GLU A 145 8.69 8.90 -18.12
C GLU A 145 7.77 9.22 -16.95
N VAL A 146 8.19 10.04 -15.99
CA VAL A 146 7.33 10.51 -14.89
C VAL A 146 6.10 11.25 -15.40
N HIS A 147 6.23 12.10 -16.41
CA HIS A 147 5.09 12.80 -17.00
C HIS A 147 4.06 11.83 -17.59
N LYS A 148 4.51 10.76 -18.25
CA LYS A 148 3.63 9.70 -18.77
C LYS A 148 2.92 8.94 -17.64
N VAL A 149 3.61 8.70 -16.53
CA VAL A 149 3.01 8.08 -15.33
C VAL A 149 1.92 8.98 -14.75
N LEU A 150 2.18 10.29 -14.62
CA LEU A 150 1.21 11.27 -14.14
C LEU A 150 -0.05 11.35 -15.01
N GLU A 151 0.10 11.31 -16.34
CA GLU A 151 -1.05 11.28 -17.25
C GLU A 151 -1.93 10.03 -17.06
N ARG A 152 -1.33 8.88 -16.74
CA ARG A 152 -2.07 7.64 -16.44
C ARG A 152 -2.81 7.72 -15.11
N MET A 153 -2.25 8.42 -14.12
CA MET A 153 -2.89 8.60 -12.80
C MET A 153 -4.10 9.55 -12.83
N LYS A 154 -4.19 10.41 -13.85
CA LYS A 154 -5.31 11.36 -14.02
C LYS A 154 -6.53 10.77 -14.74
N LYS A 155 -6.41 9.57 -15.31
CA LYS A 155 -7.48 8.88 -16.03
C LYS A 155 -8.25 7.96 -15.09
#